data_AF-A0A516AG87-F1
#
_entry.id   AF-A0A516AG87-F1
#
_cell.length_a   1.000
_cell.length_b   1.000
_cell.length_c   1.000
_cell.angle_alpha   90.00
_cell.angle_beta   90.00
_cell.angle_gamma   90.00
#
_symmetry.space_group_name_H-M   'P 1'
#
loop_
_entity.id
_entity.type
_entity.pdbx_description
1 polymer ?
#
loop_
_entity_poly.entity_id
_entity_poly.type
_entity_poly.pdbx_seq_one_letter_code
_entity_poly.pdbx_strand_id
1 'polypeptide(L)'
;MALEAHLQQAVLLKKVVDAMKDLCKDVNFDCSEKGLLVQAMDDSQVAMVSLLLRESAFLEFRCERPTSLCINVDSLAKILRMCGPSDSLWLRWRGNSDTISFHCASGEEGRIVDSELKLMPLGSERIEIPKQYHCVTAKLPSAEF
;
A
#
# COMPACT_ATOMS: atom_id res chain seq x y z
N MET A 1 -6.45 -18.90 -2.17
CA MET A 1 -6.63 -17.44 -1.97
C MET A 1 -5.25 -16.86 -2.15
N ALA A 2 -5.00 -15.92 -3.06
CA ALA A 2 -3.62 -15.62 -3.45
C ALA A 2 -2.91 -14.62 -2.52
N LEU A 3 -3.66 -13.67 -1.94
CA LEU A 3 -3.15 -12.70 -0.97
C LEU A 3 -4.20 -12.42 0.12
N GLU A 4 -3.76 -12.44 1.37
CA GLU A 4 -4.51 -11.99 2.54
C GLU A 4 -3.56 -11.24 3.48
N ALA A 5 -3.88 -9.99 3.80
CA ALA A 5 -3.07 -9.16 4.68
C ALA A 5 -3.98 -8.41 5.67
N HIS A 6 -3.69 -8.54 6.95
CA HIS A 6 -4.44 -7.93 8.05
C HIS A 6 -3.57 -6.90 8.77
N LEU A 7 -3.97 -5.64 8.68
CA LEU A 7 -3.39 -4.54 9.43
C LEU A 7 -4.22 -4.26 10.68
N GLN A 8 -3.56 -4.17 11.83
CA GLN A 8 -4.19 -3.81 13.09
C GLN A 8 -4.86 -2.42 13.01
N GLN A 9 -4.21 -1.48 12.32
CA GLN A 9 -4.70 -0.11 12.18
C GLN A 9 -4.65 0.34 10.72
N ALA A 10 -5.83 0.58 10.14
CA ALA A 10 -6.01 1.10 8.79
C ALA A 10 -5.32 2.45 8.57
N VAL A 11 -5.15 3.24 9.64
CA VAL A 11 -4.52 4.56 9.61
C VAL A 11 -3.08 4.51 9.09
N LEU A 12 -2.38 3.40 9.27
CA LEU A 12 -1.01 3.23 8.79
C LEU A 12 -0.98 3.30 7.27
N LEU A 13 -1.79 2.47 6.59
CA LEU A 13 -1.87 2.48 5.14
C LEU A 13 -2.48 3.79 4.62
N LYS A 14 -3.46 4.36 5.33
CA LYS A 14 -4.07 5.65 4.98
C LYS A 14 -3.03 6.77 4.92
N LYS A 15 -2.20 6.93 5.95
CA LYS A 15 -1.14 7.96 5.99
C LYS A 15 -0.14 7.79 4.85
N VAL A 16 0.23 6.55 4.55
CA VAL A 16 1.16 6.25 3.45
C VAL A 16 0.53 6.61 2.10
N VAL A 17 -0.71 6.18 1.85
CA VAL A 17 -1.44 6.50 0.62
C VAL A 17 -1.66 8.01 0.48
N ASP A 18 -2.01 8.70 1.56
CA ASP A 18 -2.19 10.16 1.57
C ASP A 18 -0.90 10.92 1.23
N ALA A 19 0.27 10.38 1.60
CA ALA A 19 1.57 10.95 1.24
C ALA A 19 1.97 10.68 -0.23
N MET A 20 1.41 9.66 -0.86
CA MET A 20 1.75 9.25 -2.23
C MET A 20 0.78 9.78 -3.29
N LYS A 21 -0.47 10.08 -2.91
CA LYS A 21 -1.55 10.45 -3.85
C LYS A 21 -1.20 11.66 -4.75
N ASP A 22 -0.41 12.59 -4.24
CA ASP A 22 -0.08 13.84 -4.95
C ASP A 22 1.14 13.66 -5.89
N LEU A 23 1.80 12.49 -5.83
CA LEU A 23 2.98 12.17 -6.64
C LEU A 23 2.68 11.14 -7.74
N CYS A 24 1.90 10.10 -7.43
CA CYS A 24 1.66 8.98 -8.33
C CYS A 24 0.16 8.68 -8.44
N LYS A 25 -0.36 8.52 -9.66
CA LYS A 25 -1.77 8.18 -9.91
C LYS A 25 -2.05 6.69 -9.74
N ASP A 26 -1.21 5.87 -10.35
CA ASP A 26 -1.33 4.40 -10.34
C ASP A 26 -0.02 3.80 -9.83
N VAL A 27 -0.10 2.84 -8.92
CA VAL A 27 1.08 2.21 -8.32
C VAL A 27 0.92 0.70 -8.24
N ASN A 28 2.04 0.00 -8.42
CA ASN A 28 2.10 -1.46 -8.33
C ASN A 28 2.41 -1.88 -6.88
N PHE A 29 1.48 -2.60 -6.28
CA PHE A 29 1.67 -3.30 -5.01
C PHE A 29 2.25 -4.69 -5.28
N ASP A 30 3.57 -4.79 -5.19
CA ASP A 30 4.33 -6.03 -5.32
C ASP A 30 4.26 -6.82 -4.00
N CYS A 31 3.45 -7.87 -3.98
CA CYS A 31 3.24 -8.72 -2.83
C CYS A 31 4.09 -9.99 -2.95
N SER A 32 4.77 -10.35 -1.87
CA SER A 32 5.55 -11.58 -1.74
C SER A 32 5.49 -12.09 -0.30
N GLU A 33 6.02 -13.28 -0.02
CA GLU A 33 6.14 -13.80 1.35
C GLU A 33 6.86 -12.85 2.33
N LYS A 34 7.74 -11.98 1.83
CA LYS A 34 8.47 -11.01 2.66
C LYS A 34 7.64 -9.79 3.07
N GLY A 35 6.47 -9.62 2.46
CA GLY A 35 5.61 -8.46 2.63
C GLY A 35 5.27 -7.77 1.31
N LEU A 36 4.95 -6.48 1.42
CA LEU A 36 4.43 -5.64 0.36
C LEU A 36 5.46 -4.55 0.00
N LEU A 37 5.77 -4.44 -1.28
CA LEU A 37 6.65 -3.42 -1.84
C LEU A 37 5.84 -2.53 -2.80
N VAL A 38 6.08 -1.23 -2.76
CA VAL A 38 5.61 -0.30 -3.78
C VAL A 38 6.80 0.52 -4.27
N GLN A 39 6.96 0.58 -5.59
CA GLN A 39 7.90 1.48 -6.24
C GLN A 39 7.15 2.21 -7.35
N ALA A 40 7.21 3.54 -7.33
CA ALA A 40 6.57 4.37 -8.33
C ALA A 40 7.39 5.64 -8.57
N MET A 41 7.40 6.09 -9.82
CA MET A 41 7.92 7.40 -10.22
C MET A 41 6.77 8.40 -10.31
N ASP A 42 7.08 9.67 -10.12
CA ASP A 42 6.14 10.75 -10.42
C ASP A 42 5.98 10.93 -11.95
N ASP A 43 4.98 11.72 -12.36
CA ASP A 43 4.70 11.98 -13.78
C ASP A 43 5.92 12.59 -14.54
N SER A 44 6.83 13.29 -13.83
CA SER A 44 8.06 13.85 -14.43
C SER A 44 9.27 12.91 -14.43
N GLN A 45 9.17 11.74 -13.79
CA GLN A 45 10.26 10.77 -13.61
C GLN A 45 11.50 11.33 -12.89
N VAL A 46 11.32 12.30 -12.01
CA VAL A 46 12.39 12.94 -11.23
C VAL A 46 12.40 12.45 -9.78
N ALA A 47 11.22 12.19 -9.22
CA ALA A 47 11.03 11.75 -7.85
C ALA A 47 10.52 10.31 -7.82
N MET A 48 11.13 9.50 -6.96
CA MET A 48 10.76 8.10 -6.76
C MET A 48 10.20 7.90 -5.36
N VAL A 49 9.06 7.23 -5.27
CA VAL A 49 8.56 6.69 -4.02
C VAL A 49 8.94 5.22 -3.93
N SER A 50 9.56 4.84 -2.80
CA SER A 50 9.84 3.44 -2.47
C SER A 50 9.31 3.14 -1.07
N LEU A 51 8.34 2.24 -0.98
CA LEU A 51 7.69 1.79 0.24
C LEU A 51 7.94 0.29 0.42
N LEU A 52 8.30 -0.12 1.64
CA LEU A 52 8.37 -1.51 2.04
C LEU A 52 7.62 -1.73 3.35
N LEU A 53 6.52 -2.47 3.30
CA LEU A 53 5.83 -3.01 4.46
C LEU A 53 6.21 -4.48 4.60
N ARG A 54 7.02 -4.80 5.60
CA ARG A 54 7.42 -6.19 5.88
C ARG A 54 6.23 -6.96 6.42
N GLU A 55 6.25 -8.29 6.24
CA GLU A 55 5.27 -9.21 6.85
C GLU A 55 5.02 -8.92 8.34
N SER A 56 6.07 -8.59 9.10
CA SER A 56 5.99 -8.26 10.53
C SER A 56 5.19 -6.99 10.86
N ALA A 57 4.82 -6.17 9.87
CA ALA A 57 3.95 -5.01 10.06
C ALA A 57 2.46 -5.39 10.09
N PHE A 58 2.13 -6.62 9.72
CA PHE A 58 0.78 -7.15 9.66
C PHE A 58 0.53 -8.10 10.85
N LEU A 59 -0.72 -8.19 11.30
CA LEU A 59 -1.13 -9.20 12.28
C LEU A 59 -1.18 -10.59 11.65
N GLU A 60 -1.70 -10.65 10.43
CA GLU A 60 -1.71 -11.85 9.59
C GLU A 60 -1.32 -11.44 8.19
N PHE A 61 -0.39 -12.18 7.58
CA PHE A 61 0.00 -11.95 6.19
C PHE A 61 0.25 -13.30 5.52
N ARG A 62 -0.44 -13.51 4.40
CA ARG A 62 -0.33 -14.72 3.59
C ARG A 62 -0.31 -14.33 2.14
N CYS A 63 0.78 -14.67 1.46
CA CYS A 63 0.94 -14.50 0.03
C CYS A 63 1.38 -15.84 -0.56
N GLU A 64 0.50 -16.52 -1.29
CA GLU A 64 0.80 -17.88 -1.81
C GLU A 64 1.77 -17.84 -2.98
N ARG A 65 1.71 -16.77 -3.79
CA ARG A 65 2.56 -16.58 -4.97
C ARG A 65 2.90 -15.10 -5.11
N PRO A 66 4.13 -14.76 -5.49
CA PRO A 66 4.48 -13.38 -5.81
C PRO A 66 3.55 -12.82 -6.88
N THR A 67 2.91 -11.70 -6.56
CA THR A 67 1.90 -11.06 -7.42
C THR A 67 2.08 -9.55 -7.35
N SER A 68 1.88 -8.89 -8.49
CA SER A 68 1.80 -7.43 -8.58
C SER A 68 0.34 -7.02 -8.77
N LEU A 69 -0.14 -6.05 -7.98
CA LEU A 69 -1.48 -5.50 -8.08
C LEU A 69 -1.38 -4.00 -8.40
N CYS A 70 -1.77 -3.60 -9.61
CA CYS A 70 -1.79 -2.18 -9.98
C CYS A 70 -3.07 -1.55 -9.46
N ILE A 71 -2.93 -0.52 -8.62
CA ILE A 71 -4.03 0.14 -7.91
C ILE A 71 -3.96 1.63 -8.17
N ASN A 72 -5.12 2.22 -8.49
CA ASN A 72 -5.28 3.65 -8.55
C ASN A 72 -5.30 4.25 -7.14
N VAL A 73 -4.36 5.16 -6.86
CA VAL A 73 -4.11 5.72 -5.53
C VAL A 73 -5.27 6.58 -5.05
N ASP A 74 -5.89 7.37 -5.93
CA ASP A 74 -7.06 8.18 -5.59
C ASP A 74 -8.26 7.33 -5.14
N SER A 75 -8.49 6.23 -5.84
CA SER A 75 -9.57 5.29 -5.53
C SER A 75 -9.30 4.57 -4.21
N LEU A 76 -8.05 4.15 -3.97
CA LEU A 76 -7.64 3.57 -2.70
C LEU A 76 -7.80 4.58 -1.54
N ALA A 77 -7.39 5.83 -1.74
CA ALA A 77 -7.54 6.88 -0.73
C ALA A 77 -9.01 7.12 -0.35
N LYS A 78 -9.93 7.09 -1.32
CA LYS A 78 -11.38 7.20 -1.04
C LYS A 78 -11.90 6.06 -0.17
N ILE A 79 -11.47 4.83 -0.42
CA ILE A 79 -11.84 3.66 0.40
C ILE A 79 -11.29 3.84 1.83
N LEU A 80 -10.01 4.18 1.97
CA LEU A 80 -9.35 4.35 3.27
C LEU A 80 -9.90 5.55 4.08
N ARG A 81 -10.56 6.53 3.44
CA ARG A 81 -11.27 7.60 4.15
C ARG A 81 -12.49 7.11 4.92
N MET A 82 -13.10 6.00 4.51
CA MET A 82 -14.26 5.43 5.19
C MET A 82 -13.88 4.64 6.44
N CYS A 83 -12.59 4.28 6.58
CA CYS A 83 -12.03 3.67 7.78
C CYS A 83 -11.73 4.72 8.86
N GLY A 84 -12.14 4.41 10.08
CA GLY A 84 -11.76 5.13 11.29
C GLY A 84 -10.27 4.95 11.65
N PRO A 85 -9.75 5.76 12.57
CA PRO A 85 -8.34 5.73 12.95
C PRO A 85 -7.93 4.46 13.72
N SER A 86 -8.87 3.83 14.41
CA SER A 86 -8.69 2.62 15.22
C SER A 86 -9.18 1.35 14.53
N ASP A 87 -9.68 1.45 13.29
CA ASP A 87 -10.25 0.30 12.59
C ASP A 87 -9.14 -0.61 12.04
N SER A 88 -9.40 -1.91 12.08
CA SER A 88 -8.56 -2.91 11.43
C SER A 88 -8.87 -2.97 9.94
N LEU A 89 -7.88 -3.33 9.12
CA LEU A 89 -8.02 -3.41 7.66
C LEU A 89 -7.52 -4.74 7.13
N TRP A 90 -8.37 -5.42 6.37
CA TRP A 90 -8.02 -6.61 5.61
C TRP A 90 -7.93 -6.29 4.13
N LEU A 91 -6.85 -6.72 3.50
CA LEU A 91 -6.67 -6.71 2.06
C LEU A 91 -6.73 -8.15 1.58
N ARG A 92 -7.64 -8.46 0.66
CA ARG A 92 -7.82 -9.81 0.13
C ARG A 92 -7.88 -9.78 -1.39
N TRP A 93 -7.11 -10.66 -2.00
CA TRP A 93 -7.14 -10.84 -3.45
C TRP A 93 -7.14 -12.32 -3.83
N ARG A 94 -8.05 -12.67 -4.74
CA ARG A 94 -8.26 -14.04 -5.20
C ARG A 94 -7.63 -14.23 -6.58
N GLY A 95 -6.29 -14.36 -6.68
CA GLY A 95 -5.50 -15.03 -7.74
C GLY A 95 -5.74 -14.72 -9.24
N ASN A 96 -7.00 -14.68 -9.65
CA ASN A 96 -7.52 -14.49 -10.99
C ASN A 96 -8.64 -13.43 -10.99
N SER A 97 -8.76 -12.64 -9.91
CA SER A 97 -9.75 -11.57 -9.79
C SER A 97 -9.20 -10.28 -10.36
N ASP A 98 -10.01 -9.56 -11.11
CA ASP A 98 -9.70 -8.18 -11.54
C ASP A 98 -10.00 -7.16 -10.42
N THR A 99 -10.44 -7.63 -9.25
CA THR A 99 -10.75 -6.79 -8.09
C THR A 99 -10.01 -7.27 -6.85
N ILE A 100 -9.55 -6.32 -6.04
CA ILE A 100 -9.06 -6.52 -4.68
C ILE A 100 -10.15 -6.06 -3.70
N SER A 101 -10.38 -6.81 -2.62
CA SER A 101 -11.34 -6.44 -1.59
C SER A 101 -10.63 -5.90 -0.34
N PHE A 102 -11.20 -4.82 0.19
CA PHE A 102 -10.80 -4.16 1.41
C PHE A 102 -11.94 -4.34 2.43
N HIS A 103 -11.64 -4.98 3.55
CA HIS A 103 -12.60 -5.15 4.64
C HIS A 103 -12.10 -4.38 5.85
N CYS A 104 -12.80 -3.30 6.19
CA CYS A 104 -12.48 -2.47 7.34
C CYS A 104 -13.44 -2.82 8.48
N ALA A 105 -12.92 -3.16 9.65
CA ALA A 105 -13.74 -3.54 10.79
C ALA A 105 -13.37 -2.72 12.03
N SER A 106 -14.38 -2.09 12.63
CA SER A 106 -14.24 -1.38 13.89
C SER A 106 -14.43 -2.33 15.07
N GLY A 107 -13.55 -2.23 16.06
CA GLY A 107 -13.57 -3.11 17.24
C GLY A 107 -14.76 -2.88 18.19
N GLU A 108 -15.31 -1.66 18.25
CA GLU A 108 -16.30 -1.28 19.27
C GLU A 108 -17.73 -1.07 18.72
N GLU A 109 -17.89 -0.53 17.51
CA GLU A 109 -19.22 -0.12 16.99
C GLU A 109 -19.88 -1.15 16.05
N GLY A 110 -19.23 -2.31 15.81
CA GLY A 110 -19.74 -3.31 14.85
C GLY A 110 -19.82 -2.82 13.41
N ARG A 111 -19.25 -1.64 13.11
CA ARG A 111 -19.22 -1.06 11.77
C ARG A 111 -18.22 -1.84 10.92
N ILE A 112 -18.72 -2.42 9.83
CA ILE A 112 -17.93 -3.11 8.82
C ILE A 112 -18.10 -2.34 7.51
N VAL A 113 -16.99 -2.04 6.85
CA VAL A 113 -16.95 -1.42 5.53
C VAL A 113 -16.24 -2.36 4.59
N ASP A 114 -17.02 -2.99 3.73
CA ASP A 114 -16.51 -3.82 2.65
C ASP A 114 -16.48 -3.00 1.36
N SER A 115 -15.33 -2.97 0.68
CA SER A 115 -15.16 -2.22 -0.54
C SER A 115 -14.31 -3.01 -1.52
N GLU A 116 -14.71 -3.04 -2.78
CA GLU A 116 -13.95 -3.66 -3.84
C GLU A 116 -13.38 -2.59 -4.75
N LEU A 117 -12.13 -2.77 -5.16
CA LEU A 117 -11.44 -1.88 -6.07
C LEU A 117 -10.98 -2.67 -7.28
N LYS A 118 -11.29 -2.15 -8.47
CA LYS A 118 -10.85 -2.75 -9.73
C LYS A 118 -9.37 -2.46 -9.95
N LEU A 119 -8.63 -3.51 -10.24
CA LEU A 119 -7.22 -3.45 -10.59
C LEU A 119 -7.05 -2.84 -11.97
N MET A 120 -6.01 -2.03 -12.11
CA MET A 120 -5.61 -1.46 -13.38
C MET A 120 -4.68 -2.43 -14.11
N PRO A 121 -4.52 -2.30 -15.44
CA PRO A 121 -3.46 -3.00 -16.16
C PRO A 121 -2.10 -2.69 -15.50
N LEU A 122 -1.24 -3.70 -15.39
CA LEU A 122 0.09 -3.52 -14.81
C LEU A 122 0.89 -2.52 -15.65
N GLY A 123 1.29 -1.41 -15.03
CA GLY A 123 2.29 -0.50 -15.58
C GLY A 123 3.66 -1.17 -15.48
N SER A 124 4.45 -1.09 -16.55
CA SER A 124 5.82 -1.61 -16.55
C SER A 124 6.73 -0.60 -15.86
N GLU A 125 7.50 -1.05 -14.87
CA GLU A 125 8.93 -0.76 -14.64
C GLU A 125 9.28 -0.87 -13.15
N ARG A 126 9.97 -1.95 -12.79
CA ARG A 126 10.71 -2.01 -11.53
C ARG A 126 12.03 -1.30 -11.75
N ILE A 127 12.33 -0.35 -10.88
CA ILE A 127 13.52 0.48 -10.99
C ILE A 127 14.52 -0.01 -9.95
N GLU A 128 15.68 -0.46 -10.44
CA GLU A 128 16.78 -0.82 -9.56
C GLU A 128 17.37 0.44 -8.94
N ILE A 129 17.35 0.51 -7.61
CA ILE A 129 17.91 1.63 -6.87
C ILE A 129 19.41 1.37 -6.68
N PRO A 130 20.30 2.15 -7.31
CA PRO A 130 21.73 1.97 -7.12
C PRO A 130 22.14 2.34 -5.69
N LYS A 131 23.09 1.61 -5.12
CA LYS A 131 23.70 2.00 -3.84
C LYS A 131 24.53 3.26 -4.05
N GLN A 132 24.16 4.34 -3.38
CA GLN A 132 24.89 5.61 -3.41
C GLN A 132 25.48 5.91 -2.03
N TYR A 133 26.70 6.44 -2.02
CA TYR A 133 27.36 6.94 -0.82
C TYR A 133 27.15 8.44 -0.72
N HIS A 134 26.61 8.91 0.40
CA HIS A 134 26.35 10.33 0.63
C HIS A 134 27.51 10.93 1.43
N CYS A 135 28.01 12.10 1.01
CA CYS A 135 29.08 12.81 1.74
C CYS A 135 28.62 13.33 3.10
N VAL A 136 27.32 13.60 3.26
CA VAL A 136 26.71 14.14 4.48
C VAL A 136 25.37 13.45 4.74
N THR A 137 25.04 13.19 6.00
CA THR A 137 23.73 12.69 6.44
C THR A 137 23.29 13.49 7.66
N ALA A 138 22.13 14.13 7.58
CA ALA A 138 21.54 14.87 8.69
C ALA A 138 20.22 14.21 9.12
N LYS A 139 19.92 14.24 10.42
CA LYS A 139 18.65 13.80 10.99
C LYS A 139 18.04 14.98 11.72
N LEU A 140 16.80 15.33 11.37
CA LEU A 140 16.05 16.41 11.98
C LEU A 140 14.58 16.01 12.18
N PRO A 141 13.84 16.69 13.07
CA PRO A 141 12.42 16.43 13.25
C PRO A 141 11.66 16.67 11.95
N SER A 142 10.81 15.71 11.54
CA SER A 142 10.03 15.81 10.29
C SER A 142 9.01 16.96 10.29
N ALA A 143 8.71 17.54 11.45
CA ALA A 143 7.83 18.70 11.57
C ALA A 143 8.56 20.03 11.33
N GLU A 144 9.90 20.02 11.39
CA GLU A 144 10.75 21.19 11.20
C GLU A 144 11.40 21.24 9.79
N PHE A 145 11.41 20.09 9.09
CA PHE A 145 11.86 19.97 7.70
C PHE A 145 10.77 20.46 6.73
#